data_AF-A0A1H4DV66-F1
#
_entry.id   AF-A0A1H4DV66-F1
#
_cell.length_a   1.000
_cell.length_b   1.000
_cell.length_c   1.000
_cell.angle_alpha   90.00
_cell.angle_beta   90.00
_cell.angle_gamma   90.00
#
_symmetry.space_group_name_H-M   'P 1'
#
loop_
_entity.id
_entity.type
_entity.pdbx_description
1 polymer ?
#
loop_
_entity_poly.entity_id
_entity_poly.type
_entity_poly.pdbx_seq_one_letter_code
_entity_poly.pdbx_strand_id
1 'polypeptide(L)'
;MNIEFVLLIIDYFRAIKRRDILSDWVLPLILSILYFILNRTNSQISSTINSLVDNSISLLGVLVGFSIAVITLLITASTANIDEIKKITACRISQYRTVSVFDVMIITYTYSVIMEVFLIIFNLFLSSFNFNNEIYTLKANLIASIDALLILHVLFVTIRNVTNFYFILIKK
;
A
#
# COMPACT_ATOMS: atom_id res chain seq x y z
N MET A 1 12.25 7.10 -15.84
CA MET A 1 11.29 7.13 -14.72
C MET A 1 11.48 8.47 -14.01
N ASN A 2 10.46 9.33 -13.99
CA ASN A 2 10.61 10.73 -13.54
C ASN A 2 11.00 10.80 -12.06
N ILE A 3 11.93 11.71 -11.71
CA ILE A 3 12.40 11.96 -10.33
C ILE A 3 11.24 12.30 -9.38
N GLU A 4 10.13 12.78 -9.93
CA GLU A 4 8.87 13.09 -9.24
C GLU A 4 8.26 11.90 -8.51
N PHE A 5 8.40 10.67 -9.02
CA PHE A 5 7.90 9.46 -8.31
C PHE A 5 8.64 9.22 -7.00
N VAL A 6 9.96 9.44 -6.99
CA VAL A 6 10.78 9.29 -5.79
C VAL A 6 10.44 10.37 -4.77
N LEU A 7 10.16 11.59 -5.22
CA LEU A 7 9.71 12.69 -4.36
C LEU A 7 8.40 12.35 -3.65
N LEU A 8 7.42 11.72 -4.33
CA LEU A 8 6.16 11.30 -3.70
C LEU A 8 6.38 10.25 -2.60
N ILE A 9 7.28 9.29 -2.81
CA ILE A 9 7.63 8.30 -1.79
C ILE A 9 8.30 8.97 -0.58
N ILE A 10 9.20 9.94 -0.83
CA ILE A 10 9.86 10.70 0.23
C ILE A 10 8.84 11.54 1.02
N ASP A 11 7.92 12.20 0.32
CA ASP A 11 6.87 13.01 0.94
C ASP A 11 5.93 12.14 1.78
N TYR A 12 5.61 10.92 1.36
CA TYR A 12 4.87 9.95 2.17
C TYR A 12 5.59 9.64 3.50
N PHE A 13 6.86 9.24 3.44
CA PHE A 13 7.63 8.92 4.65
C PHE A 13 7.84 10.14 5.56
N ARG A 14 7.82 11.36 5.01
CA ARG A 14 7.94 12.60 5.77
C ARG A 14 6.60 13.08 6.35
N ALA A 15 5.48 12.79 5.69
CA ALA A 15 4.15 13.18 6.15
C ALA A 15 3.63 12.29 7.30
N ILE A 16 4.09 11.05 7.38
CA ILE A 16 3.59 10.06 8.33
C ILE A 16 4.35 10.09 9.65
N LYS A 17 3.62 9.94 10.75
CA LYS A 17 4.20 9.82 12.09
C LYS A 17 4.92 8.47 12.23
N ARG A 18 6.06 8.44 12.92
CA ARG A 18 6.85 7.21 13.15
C ARG A 18 6.03 6.03 13.71
N ARG A 19 5.00 6.31 14.52
CA ARG A 19 4.11 5.29 15.09
C ARG A 19 3.30 4.54 14.02
N ASP A 20 2.84 5.25 13.00
CA ASP A 20 1.98 4.68 11.96
C ASP A 20 2.81 3.86 10.96
N ILE A 21 4.06 4.29 10.69
CA ILE A 21 5.04 3.50 9.91
C ILE A 21 5.29 2.14 10.59
N LEU A 22 5.36 2.14 11.92
CA LEU A 22 5.58 0.91 12.69
C LEU A 22 4.41 -0.07 12.51
N SER A 23 3.16 0.41 12.58
CA SER A 23 1.98 -0.45 12.37
C SER A 23 1.93 -1.01 10.95
N ASP A 24 2.19 -0.18 9.95
CA ASP A 24 2.06 -0.55 8.54
C ASP A 24 3.15 -1.49 8.04
N TRP A 25 4.28 -1.63 8.76
CA TRP A 25 5.38 -2.49 8.36
C TRP A 25 5.57 -3.67 9.31
N VAL A 26 5.47 -3.47 10.62
CA VAL A 26 5.74 -4.54 11.59
C VAL A 26 4.68 -5.65 11.51
N LEU A 27 3.40 -5.29 11.38
CA LEU A 27 2.32 -6.29 11.28
C LEU A 27 2.42 -7.12 9.99
N PRO A 28 2.55 -6.52 8.78
CA PRO A 28 2.80 -7.28 7.55
C PRO A 28 4.04 -8.16 7.60
N LEU A 29 5.11 -7.69 8.24
CA LEU A 29 6.36 -8.44 8.37
C LEU A 29 6.15 -9.71 9.21
N ILE A 30 5.46 -9.61 10.35
CA ILE A 30 5.14 -10.77 11.20
C ILE A 30 4.30 -11.79 10.44
N LEU A 31 3.27 -11.34 9.72
CA LEU A 31 2.39 -12.21 8.93
C LEU A 31 3.11 -12.86 7.74
N SER A 32 4.02 -12.15 7.09
CA SER A 32 4.86 -12.67 6.01
C SER A 32 5.85 -13.74 6.51
N ILE A 33 6.47 -13.53 7.66
CA ILE A 33 7.33 -14.55 8.29
C ILE A 33 6.51 -15.81 8.60
N LEU A 34 5.31 -15.65 9.13
CA LEU A 34 4.41 -16.78 9.39
C LEU A 34 4.07 -17.54 8.09
N TYR A 35 3.74 -16.81 7.02
CA TYR A 35 3.50 -17.38 5.69
C TYR A 35 4.70 -18.18 5.20
N PHE A 36 5.92 -17.66 5.33
CA PHE A 36 7.14 -18.34 4.92
C PHE A 36 7.35 -19.66 5.68
N ILE A 37 7.18 -19.64 7.01
CA ILE A 37 7.38 -20.81 7.88
C ILE A 37 6.37 -21.91 7.55
N LEU A 38 5.09 -21.56 7.42
CA LEU A 38 4.01 -22.52 7.15
C LEU A 38 4.18 -23.20 5.78
N ASN A 39 4.70 -22.47 4.79
CA ASN A 39 4.87 -22.98 3.44
C ASN A 39 6.22 -23.68 3.19
N ARG A 40 7.12 -23.72 4.18
CA ARG A 40 8.47 -24.29 4.02
C ARG A 40 8.47 -25.78 3.64
N THR A 41 7.49 -26.54 4.13
CA THR A 41 7.38 -28.00 3.89
C THR A 41 6.24 -28.34 2.93
N ASN A 42 5.62 -27.34 2.30
CA ASN A 42 4.48 -27.56 1.41
C ASN A 42 4.95 -28.04 0.03
N SER A 43 4.64 -29.29 -0.31
CA SER A 43 4.97 -29.88 -1.61
C SER A 43 4.19 -29.27 -2.78
N GLN A 44 3.11 -28.53 -2.50
CA GLN A 44 2.28 -27.81 -3.46
C GLN A 44 2.53 -26.29 -3.44
N ILE A 45 3.76 -25.88 -3.13
CA ILE A 45 4.10 -24.46 -3.02
C ILE A 45 3.91 -23.72 -4.36
N SER A 46 4.17 -24.36 -5.51
CA SER A 46 4.02 -23.74 -6.83
C SER A 46 2.58 -23.34 -7.14
N SER A 47 1.61 -24.23 -6.89
CA SER A 47 0.18 -23.92 -7.08
C SER A 47 -0.31 -22.85 -6.09
N THR A 48 0.20 -22.88 -4.86
CA THR A 48 -0.10 -21.88 -3.84
C THR A 48 0.39 -20.49 -4.26
N ILE A 49 1.60 -20.40 -4.82
CA ILE A 49 2.18 -19.15 -5.33
C ILE A 49 1.37 -18.62 -6.51
N ASN A 50 1.03 -19.46 -7.48
CA ASN A 50 0.24 -19.03 -8.64
C ASN A 50 -1.12 -18.50 -8.19
N SER A 51 -1.78 -19.18 -7.26
CA SER A 51 -3.04 -18.70 -6.69
C SER A 51 -2.89 -17.38 -5.94
N LEU A 52 -1.79 -17.20 -5.19
CA LEU A 52 -1.50 -15.93 -4.52
C LEU A 52 -1.35 -14.80 -5.54
N VAL A 53 -0.56 -14.99 -6.60
CA VAL A 53 -0.32 -13.99 -7.64
C VAL A 53 -1.62 -13.60 -8.35
N ASP A 54 -2.42 -14.57 -8.80
CA ASP A 54 -3.67 -14.31 -9.52
C ASP A 54 -4.70 -13.57 -8.66
N ASN A 55 -4.84 -13.98 -7.40
CA ASN A 55 -5.72 -13.32 -6.44
C ASN A 55 -5.23 -11.91 -6.11
N SER A 56 -3.91 -11.71 -6.04
CA SER A 56 -3.30 -10.43 -5.72
C SER A 56 -3.49 -9.41 -6.84
N ILE A 57 -3.34 -9.81 -8.10
CA ILE A 57 -3.62 -8.93 -9.24
C ILE A 57 -5.08 -8.45 -9.19
N SER A 58 -6.02 -9.38 -8.94
CA SER A 58 -7.45 -9.05 -8.85
C SER A 58 -7.75 -8.10 -7.69
N LEU A 59 -7.22 -8.40 -6.50
CA LEU A 59 -7.40 -7.58 -5.30
C LEU A 59 -6.80 -6.17 -5.49
N LEU A 60 -5.56 -6.08 -5.97
CA LEU A 60 -4.87 -4.82 -6.20
C LEU A 60 -5.60 -3.97 -7.25
N GLY A 61 -6.13 -4.60 -8.32
CA GLY A 61 -6.95 -3.90 -9.32
C GLY A 61 -8.19 -3.21 -8.71
N VAL A 62 -8.87 -3.88 -7.78
CA VAL A 62 -10.00 -3.29 -7.04
C VAL A 62 -9.54 -2.13 -6.14
N LEU A 63 -8.42 -2.30 -5.43
CA LEU A 63 -7.86 -1.26 -4.57
C LEU A 63 -7.48 0.00 -5.35
N VAL A 64 -6.85 -0.14 -6.52
CA VAL A 64 -6.50 0.99 -7.39
C VAL A 64 -7.75 1.77 -7.77
N GLY A 65 -8.80 1.07 -8.21
CA GLY A 65 -10.07 1.70 -8.57
C GLY A 65 -10.69 2.48 -7.42
N PHE A 66 -10.72 1.88 -6.22
CA PHE A 66 -11.24 2.54 -5.02
C PHE A 66 -10.40 3.75 -4.60
N SER A 67 -9.08 3.60 -4.56
CA SER A 67 -8.15 4.66 -4.17
C SER A 67 -8.25 5.88 -5.10
N ILE A 68 -8.33 5.66 -6.42
CA ILE A 68 -8.53 6.75 -7.40
C ILE A 68 -9.89 7.41 -7.21
N ALA A 69 -10.95 6.64 -6.99
CA ALA A 69 -12.29 7.18 -6.77
C ALA A 69 -12.35 8.09 -5.51
N VAL A 70 -11.68 7.68 -4.42
CA VAL A 70 -11.57 8.51 -3.22
C VAL A 70 -10.78 9.79 -3.47
N ILE A 71 -9.66 9.72 -4.21
CA ILE A 71 -8.92 10.92 -4.62
C ILE A 71 -9.82 11.87 -5.43
N THR A 72 -10.55 11.36 -6.42
CA THR A 72 -11.49 12.18 -7.21
C THR A 72 -12.58 12.79 -6.33
N LEU A 73 -13.15 12.03 -5.39
CA LEU A 73 -14.13 12.55 -4.44
C LEU A 73 -13.52 13.66 -3.59
N LEU A 74 -12.33 13.47 -3.04
CA LEU A 74 -11.63 14.48 -2.24
C LEU A 74 -11.38 15.78 -3.02
N ILE A 75 -11.01 15.67 -4.29
CA ILE A 75 -10.73 16.84 -5.15
C ILE A 75 -12.03 17.56 -5.56
N THR A 76 -13.08 16.79 -5.88
CA THR A 76 -14.35 17.35 -6.42
C THR A 76 -15.35 17.75 -5.35
N ALA A 77 -15.24 17.22 -4.12
CA ALA A 77 -16.16 17.53 -3.06
C ALA A 77 -15.96 18.96 -2.54
N SER A 78 -16.92 19.83 -2.84
CA SER A 78 -17.06 21.18 -2.32
C SER A 78 -18.03 21.18 -1.13
N THR A 79 -17.54 20.74 0.03
CA THR A 79 -18.31 20.84 1.29
C THR A 79 -17.60 21.77 2.25
N ALA A 80 -18.37 22.49 3.08
CA ALA A 80 -17.82 23.38 4.11
C ALA A 80 -16.78 22.67 5.00
N ASN A 81 -16.97 21.37 5.26
CA ASN A 81 -15.99 20.55 5.98
C ASN A 81 -14.66 20.43 5.23
N ILE A 82 -14.65 20.14 3.92
CA ILE A 82 -13.42 20.02 3.13
C ILE A 82 -12.68 21.36 3.04
N ASP A 83 -13.41 22.47 2.96
CA ASP A 83 -12.81 23.80 2.94
C ASP A 83 -12.29 24.24 4.33
N GLU A 84 -12.83 23.71 5.43
CA GLU A 84 -12.25 23.83 6.77
C GLU A 84 -11.00 22.95 6.94
N ILE A 85 -11.01 21.72 6.44
CA ILE A 85 -9.87 20.78 6.53
C ILE A 85 -8.66 21.26 5.72
N LYS A 86 -8.87 21.92 4.57
CA LYS A 86 -7.81 22.60 3.81
C LYS A 86 -7.10 23.69 4.64
N LYS A 87 -7.78 24.27 5.64
CA LYS A 87 -7.24 25.32 6.53
C LYS A 87 -6.60 24.75 7.79
N ILE A 88 -6.93 23.52 8.18
CA ILE A 88 -6.35 22.84 9.35
C ILE A 88 -4.97 22.29 8.99
N THR A 89 -3.94 22.84 9.63
CA THR A 89 -2.55 22.42 9.45
C THR A 89 -2.28 21.12 10.19
N ALA A 90 -1.88 20.06 9.46
CA ALA A 90 -1.63 18.74 10.02
C ALA A 90 -0.18 18.55 10.47
N CYS A 91 0.76 19.04 9.67
CA CYS A 91 2.17 18.81 9.87
C CYS A 91 3.02 19.90 9.22
N ARG A 92 4.11 20.28 9.88
CA ARG A 92 5.11 21.21 9.33
C ARG A 92 6.22 20.36 8.70
N ILE A 93 6.13 20.14 7.39
CA ILE A 93 7.02 19.24 6.64
C ILE A 93 8.40 19.88 6.40
N SER A 94 8.51 21.21 6.50
CA SER A 94 9.74 22.00 6.44
C SER A 94 9.48 23.41 7.00
N GLN A 95 10.52 24.18 7.35
CA GLN A 95 10.44 25.58 7.82
C GLN A 95 9.57 26.48 6.91
N TYR A 96 9.33 26.08 5.65
CA TYR A 96 8.61 26.84 4.63
C TYR A 96 7.33 26.18 4.07
N ARG A 97 6.93 24.98 4.52
CA ARG A 97 5.72 24.30 4.01
C ARG A 97 4.89 23.69 5.14
N THR A 98 3.75 24.30 5.42
CA THR A 98 2.68 23.73 6.26
C THR A 98 1.78 22.90 5.36
N VAL A 99 1.61 21.63 5.68
CA VAL A 99 0.79 20.70 4.90
C VAL A 99 -0.50 20.45 5.66
N SER A 100 -1.64 20.65 4.99
CA SER A 100 -2.96 20.47 5.58
C SER A 100 -3.27 19.00 5.79
N VAL A 101 -4.26 18.70 6.63
CA VAL A 101 -4.72 17.29 6.81
C VAL A 101 -5.22 16.71 5.48
N PHE A 102 -5.79 17.57 4.63
CA PHE A 102 -6.23 17.24 3.28
C PHE A 102 -5.05 16.84 2.38
N ASP A 103 -3.98 17.62 2.38
CA ASP A 103 -2.79 17.33 1.57
C ASP A 103 -2.13 16.01 2.01
N VAL A 104 -2.08 15.73 3.31
CA VAL A 104 -1.57 14.44 3.83
C VAL A 104 -2.41 13.28 3.29
N MET A 105 -3.74 13.39 3.24
CA MET A 105 -4.58 12.33 2.64
C MET A 105 -4.28 12.14 1.15
N ILE A 106 -4.19 13.23 0.38
CA ILE A 106 -3.88 13.12 -1.04
C ILE A 106 -2.53 12.42 -1.22
N ILE A 107 -1.53 12.77 -0.43
CA ILE A 107 -0.20 12.13 -0.47
C ILE A 107 -0.31 10.63 -0.14
N THR A 108 -1.03 10.24 0.93
CA THR A 108 -1.12 8.83 1.34
C THR A 108 -1.96 7.97 0.42
N TYR A 109 -3.05 8.50 -0.16
CA TYR A 109 -3.81 7.80 -1.19
C TYR A 109 -3.03 7.68 -2.50
N THR A 110 -2.34 8.74 -2.92
CA THR A 110 -1.50 8.72 -4.13
C THR A 110 -0.35 7.71 -3.98
N TYR A 111 0.28 7.65 -2.81
CA TYR A 111 1.27 6.63 -2.49
C TYR A 111 0.69 5.21 -2.61
N SER A 112 -0.50 4.96 -2.04
CA SER A 112 -1.19 3.66 -2.12
C SER A 112 -1.38 3.23 -3.58
N VAL A 113 -1.91 4.13 -4.42
CA VAL A 113 -2.11 3.84 -5.86
C VAL A 113 -0.81 3.48 -6.56
N ILE A 114 0.27 4.22 -6.30
CA ILE A 114 1.58 3.94 -6.91
C ILE A 114 2.09 2.57 -6.48
N MET A 115 1.99 2.23 -5.19
CA MET A 115 2.41 0.93 -4.68
C MET A 115 1.56 -0.20 -5.24
N GLU A 116 0.24 -0.01 -5.33
CA GLU A 116 -0.68 -0.99 -5.90
C GLU A 116 -0.35 -1.27 -7.38
N VAL A 117 -0.14 -0.23 -8.19
CA VAL A 117 0.24 -0.37 -9.61
C VAL A 117 1.60 -1.06 -9.75
N PHE A 118 2.58 -0.66 -8.93
CA PHE A 118 3.89 -1.30 -8.92
C PHE A 118 3.79 -2.81 -8.60
N LEU A 119 2.96 -3.18 -7.63
CA LEU A 119 2.74 -4.58 -7.27
C LEU A 119 1.99 -5.37 -8.32
N ILE A 120 1.05 -4.77 -9.05
CA ILE A 120 0.41 -5.42 -10.20
C ILE A 120 1.45 -5.75 -11.26
N ILE A 121 2.31 -4.78 -11.61
CA ILE A 121 3.39 -4.99 -12.58
C ILE A 121 4.32 -6.11 -12.11
N PHE A 122 4.74 -6.07 -10.84
CA PHE A 122 5.59 -7.09 -10.24
C PHE A 122 4.95 -8.49 -10.29
N ASN A 123 3.66 -8.59 -9.95
CA ASN A 123 2.91 -9.84 -9.97
C ASN A 123 2.71 -10.41 -11.39
N LEU A 124 2.52 -9.55 -12.40
CA LEU A 124 2.47 -9.99 -13.81
C LEU A 124 3.79 -10.64 -14.25
N PHE A 125 4.93 -10.08 -13.82
CA PHE A 125 6.23 -10.70 -14.07
C PHE A 125 6.36 -12.04 -13.32
N LEU A 126 5.92 -12.11 -12.07
CA LEU A 126 5.93 -13.36 -11.27
C LEU A 126 5.10 -14.48 -11.91
N SER A 127 3.90 -14.16 -12.40
CA SER A 127 3.01 -15.12 -13.08
C SER A 127 3.66 -15.75 -14.32
N SER A 128 4.59 -15.03 -14.96
CA SER A 128 5.32 -15.52 -16.13
C SER A 128 6.44 -16.52 -15.78
N PHE A 129 6.88 -16.60 -14.51
CA PHE A 129 7.92 -17.53 -14.08
C PHE A 129 7.33 -18.89 -13.75
N ASN A 130 7.85 -19.94 -14.41
CA ASN A 130 7.39 -21.30 -14.18
C ASN A 130 8.14 -21.92 -12.98
N PHE A 131 7.51 -21.92 -11.80
CA PHE A 131 8.11 -22.41 -10.54
C PHE A 131 8.11 -23.95 -10.38
N ASN A 132 7.99 -24.70 -11.47
CA ASN A 132 7.68 -26.14 -11.43
C ASN A 132 8.86 -27.06 -11.06
N ASN A 133 10.05 -26.51 -10.77
CA ASN A 133 11.25 -27.27 -10.47
C ASN A 133 11.53 -27.30 -8.95
N GLU A 134 11.69 -28.50 -8.37
CA GLU A 134 11.91 -28.73 -6.93
C GLU A 134 13.12 -27.95 -6.34
N ILE A 135 14.15 -27.72 -7.15
CA ILE A 135 15.38 -26.98 -6.77
C ILE A 135 15.09 -25.52 -6.41
N TYR A 136 13.97 -24.94 -6.89
CA TYR A 136 13.62 -23.54 -6.68
C TYR A 136 12.61 -23.34 -5.56
N THR A 137 12.13 -24.39 -4.89
CA THR A 137 11.06 -24.32 -3.88
C THR A 137 11.34 -23.34 -2.74
N LEU A 138 12.55 -23.35 -2.16
CA LEU A 138 12.91 -22.41 -1.09
C LEU A 138 13.00 -20.96 -1.58
N LYS A 139 13.61 -20.74 -2.75
CA LYS A 139 13.76 -19.40 -3.35
C LYS A 139 12.41 -18.84 -3.78
N ALA A 140 11.55 -19.67 -4.36
CA ALA A 140 10.18 -19.32 -4.72
C ALA A 140 9.35 -18.96 -3.49
N ASN A 141 9.48 -19.73 -2.39
CA ASN A 141 8.80 -19.41 -1.13
C ASN A 141 9.28 -18.07 -0.54
N LEU A 142 10.59 -17.77 -0.61
CA LEU A 142 11.12 -16.46 -0.17
C LEU A 142 10.51 -15.31 -0.99
N ILE A 143 10.50 -15.45 -2.33
CA ILE A 143 9.94 -14.43 -3.23
C ILE A 143 8.44 -14.23 -2.94
N ALA A 144 7.69 -15.31 -2.81
CA ALA A 144 6.26 -15.25 -2.50
C ALA A 144 5.97 -14.64 -1.12
N SER A 145 6.85 -14.86 -0.14
CA SER A 145 6.72 -14.26 1.18
C SER A 145 6.99 -12.75 1.15
N ILE A 146 7.95 -12.31 0.32
CA ILE A 146 8.21 -10.89 0.08
C ILE A 146 7.02 -10.25 -0.63
N ASP A 147 6.45 -10.91 -1.63
CA ASP A 147 5.26 -10.42 -2.32
C ASP A 147 4.07 -10.29 -1.35
N ALA A 148 3.79 -11.34 -0.56
CA ALA A 148 2.78 -11.32 0.49
C ALA A 148 2.99 -10.19 1.51
N LEU A 149 4.24 -9.89 1.88
CA LEU A 149 4.57 -8.76 2.76
C LEU A 149 4.13 -7.43 2.13
N LEU A 150 4.43 -7.23 0.85
CA LEU A 150 4.12 -5.98 0.16
C LEU A 150 2.62 -5.81 -0.06
N ILE A 151 1.91 -6.90 -0.40
CA ILE A 151 0.44 -6.89 -0.53
C ILE A 151 -0.21 -6.54 0.81
N LEU A 152 0.25 -7.19 1.90
CA LEU A 152 -0.24 -6.88 3.24
C LEU A 152 0.08 -5.43 3.61
N HIS A 153 1.27 -4.93 3.32
CA HIS A 153 1.62 -3.53 3.54
C HIS A 153 0.62 -2.57 2.87
N VAL A 154 0.31 -2.80 1.59
CA VAL A 154 -0.68 -1.99 0.86
C VAL A 154 -2.05 -2.09 1.53
N LEU A 155 -2.51 -3.28 1.91
CA LEU A 155 -3.79 -3.46 2.59
C LEU A 155 -3.88 -2.67 3.91
N PHE A 156 -2.83 -2.69 4.72
CA PHE A 156 -2.78 -1.91 5.96
C PHE A 156 -2.77 -0.40 5.68
N VAL A 157 -2.04 0.04 4.65
CA VAL A 157 -2.06 1.45 4.21
C VAL A 157 -3.46 1.85 3.75
N THR A 158 -4.18 1.00 3.01
CA THR A 158 -5.58 1.26 2.62
C THR A 158 -6.50 1.37 3.83
N ILE A 159 -6.39 0.46 4.82
CA ILE A 159 -7.18 0.51 6.06
C ILE A 159 -6.94 1.84 6.79
N ARG A 160 -5.69 2.28 6.89
CA ARG A 160 -5.35 3.56 7.51
C ARG A 160 -5.93 4.73 6.72
N ASN A 161 -5.81 4.71 5.39
CA ASN A 161 -6.35 5.75 4.52
C ASN A 161 -7.86 5.89 4.70
N VAL A 162 -8.60 4.77 4.72
CA VAL A 162 -10.05 4.75 4.98
C VAL A 162 -10.39 5.25 6.39
N THR A 163 -9.61 4.84 7.39
CA THR A 163 -9.80 5.26 8.78
C THR A 163 -9.58 6.76 8.95
N ASN A 164 -8.53 7.31 8.34
CA ASN A 164 -8.25 8.74 8.33
C ASN A 164 -9.38 9.50 7.64
N PHE A 165 -9.81 9.03 6.47
CA PHE A 165 -10.93 9.61 5.73
C PHE A 165 -12.22 9.65 6.57
N TYR A 166 -12.54 8.55 7.28
CA TYR A 166 -13.69 8.47 8.19
C TYR A 166 -13.60 9.51 9.31
N PHE A 167 -12.47 9.56 10.03
CA PHE A 167 -12.32 10.51 11.14
C PHE A 167 -12.44 11.94 10.65
N ILE A 168 -11.82 12.27 9.52
CA ILE A 168 -11.82 13.62 8.97
C ILE A 168 -13.24 14.08 8.56
N LEU A 169 -14.05 13.20 7.95
CA LEU A 169 -15.40 13.57 7.51
C LEU A 169 -16.42 13.62 8.65
N ILE A 170 -16.29 12.74 9.65
CA ILE A 170 -17.35 12.49 10.65
C ILE A 170 -16.97 13.01 12.04
N LYS A 171 -15.70 12.97 12.43
CA LYS A 171 -15.27 13.22 13.81
C LYS A 171 -14.21 14.33 13.86
N LYS A 172 -14.66 15.55 14.17
CA LYS A 172 -13.79 16.71 14.46
C LYS A 172 -12.68 16.36 15.43
#